data_AF-A0A7C2IW65-F1
#
_entry.id   AF-A0A7C2IW65-F1
#
_cell.length_a   1.000
_cell.length_b   1.000
_cell.length_c   1.000
_cell.angle_alpha   90.00
_cell.angle_beta   90.00
_cell.angle_gamma   90.00
#
_symmetry.space_group_name_H-M   'P 1'
#
loop_
_entity.id
_entity.type
_entity.pdbx_description
1 polymer ?
#
loop_
_entity_poly.entity_id
_entity_poly.type
_entity_poly.pdbx_seq_one_letter_code
_entity_poly.pdbx_strand_id
1 'polypeptide(L)'
;MMRRSDLDRFAGDLEEPLRTFVRNTGVRLALLLNAAGQVLAQHGFQRAVDVMAIAALGAGVHASSRALAQLLRQEGFGHLHHVGREQQMFLGSFSTPAEELLLLAVFDGRSSFGLVQLFFQDLARHVAALPGWRTPRPHTDPDAFERELQASLDRLFGPAA
;
A
#
# COMPACT_ATOMS: atom_id res chain seq x y z
N MET A 1 10.98 -16.47 -13.22
CA MET A 1 10.25 -15.28 -13.71
C MET A 1 8.79 -15.67 -13.89
N MET A 2 7.86 -14.99 -13.19
CA MET A 2 6.41 -15.27 -13.28
C MET A 2 5.89 -14.84 -14.65
N ARG A 3 4.90 -15.54 -15.23
CA ARG A 3 4.32 -15.12 -16.52
C ARG A 3 3.43 -13.90 -16.27
N ARG A 4 3.35 -12.99 -17.24
CA ARG A 4 2.51 -11.78 -17.16
C ARG A 4 1.04 -12.10 -16.82
N SER A 5 0.52 -13.21 -17.34
CA SER A 5 -0.82 -13.74 -17.01
C SER A 5 -1.01 -14.11 -15.55
N ASP A 6 0.04 -14.58 -14.88
CA ASP A 6 -0.01 -14.96 -13.46
C ASP A 6 -0.04 -13.71 -12.59
N LEU A 7 0.64 -12.64 -13.02
CA LEU A 7 0.69 -11.35 -12.34
C LEU A 7 -0.66 -10.62 -12.44
N ASP A 8 -1.27 -10.63 -13.63
CA ASP A 8 -2.59 -10.02 -13.88
C ASP A 8 -3.69 -10.75 -13.08
N ARG A 9 -3.68 -12.08 -13.05
CA ARG A 9 -4.63 -12.87 -12.24
C ARG A 9 -4.48 -12.58 -10.75
N PHE A 10 -3.24 -12.43 -10.31
CA PHE A 10 -2.89 -12.25 -8.92
C PHE A 10 -3.25 -10.84 -8.40
N ALA A 11 -3.05 -9.80 -9.21
CA ALA A 11 -3.59 -8.47 -8.97
C ALA A 11 -5.13 -8.48 -8.98
N GLY A 12 -5.73 -9.24 -9.91
CA GLY A 12 -7.18 -9.42 -10.01
C GLY A 12 -7.82 -9.98 -8.73
N ASP A 13 -7.14 -10.92 -8.04
CA ASP A 13 -7.64 -11.49 -6.77
C ASP A 13 -7.77 -10.44 -5.65
N LEU A 14 -7.07 -9.31 -5.73
CA LEU A 14 -7.13 -8.22 -4.75
C LEU A 14 -8.23 -7.20 -5.01
N GLU A 15 -8.78 -7.15 -6.22
CA GLU A 15 -9.77 -6.13 -6.59
C GLU A 15 -11.01 -6.19 -5.72
N GLU A 16 -11.58 -7.39 -5.50
CA GLU A 16 -12.82 -7.53 -4.74
C GLU A 16 -12.64 -7.28 -3.23
N PRO A 17 -11.59 -7.80 -2.57
CA PRO A 17 -11.27 -7.41 -1.19
C PRO A 17 -11.12 -5.88 -1.05
N LEU A 18 -10.38 -5.23 -1.95
CA LEU A 18 -10.18 -3.77 -1.91
C LEU A 18 -11.49 -3.02 -2.14
N ARG A 19 -12.33 -3.47 -3.10
CA ARG A 19 -13.66 -2.90 -3.36
C ARG A 19 -14.56 -3.01 -2.14
N THR A 20 -14.51 -4.14 -1.43
CA THR A 20 -15.24 -4.34 -0.18
C THR A 20 -14.75 -3.42 0.93
N PHE A 21 -13.43 -3.29 1.09
CA PHE A 21 -12.85 -2.31 2.02
C PHE A 21 -13.34 -0.90 1.72
N VAL A 22 -13.30 -0.46 0.46
CA VAL A 22 -13.75 0.88 0.05
C VAL A 22 -15.23 1.09 0.34
N ARG A 23 -16.09 0.12 -0.02
CA ARG A 23 -17.53 0.20 0.22
C ARG A 23 -17.86 0.34 1.70
N ASN A 24 -17.17 -0.42 2.54
CA ASN A 24 -17.40 -0.43 3.98
C ASN A 24 -16.83 0.83 4.66
N THR A 25 -15.78 1.42 4.10
CA THR A 25 -15.08 2.55 4.70
C THR A 25 -15.45 3.91 4.16
N GLY A 26 -15.90 4.01 2.91
CA GLY A 26 -16.15 5.29 2.25
C GLY A 26 -14.87 6.11 2.01
N VAL A 27 -13.69 5.48 2.01
CA VAL A 27 -12.42 6.15 1.71
C VAL A 27 -12.42 6.72 0.28
N ARG A 28 -11.70 7.82 0.07
CA ARG A 28 -11.56 8.47 -1.24
C ARG A 28 -10.47 7.85 -2.11
N LEU A 29 -9.44 7.31 -1.47
CA LEU A 29 -8.33 6.59 -2.09
C LEU A 29 -8.04 5.35 -1.27
N ALA A 30 -7.76 4.24 -1.94
CA ALA A 30 -7.15 3.06 -1.33
C ALA A 30 -6.15 2.45 -2.32
N LEU A 31 -4.91 2.25 -1.89
CA LEU A 31 -3.86 1.59 -2.66
C LEU A 31 -3.36 0.40 -1.85
N LEU A 32 -3.39 -0.79 -2.46
CA LEU A 32 -2.65 -1.95 -1.98
C LEU A 32 -1.31 -1.99 -2.69
N LEU A 33 -0.23 -1.94 -1.91
CA LEU A 33 1.14 -1.89 -2.38
C LEU A 33 1.91 -3.08 -1.81
N ASN A 34 2.97 -3.48 -2.48
CA ASN A 34 4.01 -4.27 -1.81
C ASN A 34 5.02 -3.35 -1.08
N ALA A 35 5.96 -3.93 -0.36
CA ALA A 35 7.02 -3.18 0.33
C ALA A 35 7.90 -2.35 -0.64
N ALA A 36 7.93 -2.73 -1.92
CA ALA A 36 8.58 -2.01 -3.01
C ALA A 36 7.65 -0.98 -3.69
N GLY A 37 6.57 -0.53 -3.05
CA GLY A 37 5.71 0.53 -3.58
C GLY A 37 5.00 0.23 -4.91
N GLN A 38 5.06 -1.01 -5.41
CA GLN A 38 4.35 -1.41 -6.62
C GLN A 38 2.87 -1.51 -6.29
N VAL A 39 2.04 -0.84 -7.09
CA VAL A 39 0.59 -0.85 -6.92
C VAL A 39 0.03 -2.19 -7.42
N LEU A 40 -0.59 -2.94 -6.53
CA LEU A 40 -1.17 -4.24 -6.82
C LEU A 40 -2.69 -4.15 -7.05
N ALA A 41 -3.35 -3.24 -6.34
CA ALA A 41 -4.74 -2.89 -6.56
C ALA A 41 -4.98 -1.44 -6.11
N GLN A 42 -5.94 -0.77 -6.74
CA GLN A 42 -6.25 0.62 -6.42
C GLN A 42 -7.74 0.94 -6.50
N HIS A 43 -8.14 1.93 -5.70
CA HIS A 43 -9.41 2.63 -5.81
C HIS A 43 -9.19 4.13 -5.67
N GLY A 44 -9.91 4.91 -6.47
CA GLY A 44 -9.76 6.35 -6.52
C GLY A 44 -8.68 6.80 -7.52
N PHE A 45 -8.62 8.11 -7.73
CA PHE A 45 -7.86 8.83 -8.78
C PHE A 45 -8.32 8.63 -10.23
N GLN A 46 -8.08 9.66 -11.03
CA GLN A 46 -8.28 9.66 -12.48
C GLN A 46 -6.98 9.75 -13.28
N ARG A 47 -5.84 10.08 -12.64
CA ARG A 47 -4.53 10.24 -13.30
C ARG A 47 -3.53 9.24 -12.75
N ALA A 48 -2.91 8.47 -13.64
CA ALA A 48 -1.95 7.42 -13.29
C ALA A 48 -0.65 7.96 -12.64
N VAL A 49 -0.22 9.17 -13.01
CA VAL A 49 1.01 9.80 -12.47
C VAL A 49 0.89 10.06 -10.97
N ASP A 50 -0.27 10.54 -10.51
CA ASP A 50 -0.50 10.86 -9.10
C ASP A 50 -0.49 9.60 -8.23
N VAL A 51 -1.02 8.48 -8.75
CA VAL A 51 -1.06 7.20 -8.04
C VAL A 51 0.35 6.65 -7.80
N MET A 52 1.20 6.67 -8.83
CA MET A 52 2.59 6.20 -8.71
C MET A 52 3.39 7.02 -7.71
N ALA A 53 3.23 8.35 -7.73
CA ALA A 53 3.86 9.26 -6.78
C ALA A 53 3.49 8.91 -5.32
N ILE A 54 2.19 8.78 -5.06
CA ILE A 54 1.66 8.48 -3.73
C ILE A 54 2.12 7.10 -3.25
N ALA A 55 2.13 6.10 -4.15
CA ALA A 55 2.58 4.76 -3.83
C ALA A 55 4.06 4.73 -3.43
N ALA A 56 4.92 5.40 -4.21
CA ALA A 56 6.36 5.46 -3.96
C ALA A 56 6.67 6.17 -2.63
N LEU A 57 6.01 7.31 -2.37
CA LEU A 57 6.12 8.04 -1.11
C LEU A 57 5.59 7.23 0.07
N GLY A 58 4.44 6.55 -0.08
CA GLY A 58 3.86 5.68 0.93
C GLY A 58 4.79 4.54 1.34
N ALA A 59 5.41 3.86 0.37
CA ALA A 59 6.41 2.84 0.63
C ALA A 59 7.67 3.41 1.33
N GLY A 60 8.13 4.59 0.91
CA GLY A 60 9.24 5.29 1.58
C GLY A 60 8.94 5.67 3.04
N VAL A 61 7.71 6.12 3.33
CA VAL A 61 7.24 6.39 4.70
C VAL A 61 7.22 5.11 5.52
N HIS A 62 6.71 3.99 4.96
CA HIS A 62 6.73 2.69 5.63
C HIS A 62 8.15 2.24 5.96
N ALA A 63 9.05 2.25 4.98
CA ALA A 63 10.46 1.86 5.16
C ALA A 63 11.16 2.73 6.22
N SER A 64 10.95 4.04 6.18
CA SER A 64 11.49 4.97 7.17
C SER A 64 10.95 4.69 8.58
N SER A 65 9.66 4.39 8.70
CA SER A 65 9.05 4.03 9.98
C SER A 65 9.59 2.71 10.54
N ARG A 66 9.91 1.72 9.68
CA ARG A 66 10.56 0.48 10.10
C ARG A 66 11.97 0.72 10.63
N ALA A 67 12.75 1.57 9.97
CA ALA A 67 14.07 1.96 10.45
C ALA A 67 13.97 2.66 11.82
N LEU A 68 12.98 3.54 12.00
CA LEU A 68 12.71 4.18 13.28
C LEU A 68 12.32 3.16 14.37
N ALA A 69 11.45 2.20 14.06
CA ALA A 69 11.07 1.14 15.00
C ALA A 69 12.29 0.33 15.48
N GLN A 70 13.24 0.02 14.58
CA GLN A 70 14.48 -0.67 14.94
C GLN A 70 15.34 0.16 15.91
N LEU A 71 15.49 1.46 15.66
CA LEU A 71 16.19 2.37 16.58
C LEU A 71 15.54 2.40 17.97
N LEU A 72 14.20 2.29 18.02
CA LEU A 72 13.41 2.25 19.25
C LEU A 72 13.27 0.84 19.85
N ARG A 73 13.94 -0.18 19.28
CA ARG A 73 13.83 -1.59 19.68
C ARG A 73 12.39 -2.12 19.72
N GLN A 74 11.57 -1.68 18.78
CA GLN A 74 10.21 -2.15 18.56
C GLN A 74 10.18 -3.15 17.40
N GLU A 75 9.22 -4.07 17.41
CA GLU A 75 9.02 -5.02 16.30
C GLU A 75 8.53 -4.33 15.02
N GLY A 76 7.84 -3.19 15.16
CA GLY A 76 7.30 -2.38 14.07
C GLY A 76 6.13 -1.53 14.54
N PHE A 77 5.70 -0.58 13.70
CA PHE A 77 4.44 0.12 13.90
C PHE A 77 3.33 -0.63 13.16
N GLY A 78 2.21 -0.93 13.82
CA GLY A 78 1.10 -1.63 13.17
C GLY A 78 0.39 -0.79 12.09
N HIS A 79 0.45 0.53 12.21
CA HIS A 79 0.01 1.49 11.21
C HIS A 79 0.53 2.89 11.56
N LEU A 80 0.45 3.80 10.60
CA LEU A 80 0.66 5.23 10.75
C LEU A 80 -0.62 5.96 10.36
N HIS A 81 -0.97 6.98 11.12
CA HIS A 81 -2.11 7.85 10.84
C HIS A 81 -1.64 9.30 10.81
N HIS A 82 -1.83 9.95 9.67
CA HIS A 82 -1.51 11.36 9.49
C HIS A 82 -2.82 12.15 9.40
N VAL A 83 -2.97 13.11 10.30
CA VAL A 83 -4.17 13.96 10.37
C VAL A 83 -3.89 15.28 9.67
N GLY A 84 -4.65 15.56 8.62
CA GLY A 84 -4.72 16.88 7.98
C GLY A 84 -6.03 17.58 8.31
N ARG A 85 -6.18 18.82 7.81
CA ARG A 85 -7.40 19.63 8.02
C ARG A 85 -8.62 19.06 7.31
N GLU A 86 -8.47 18.72 6.03
CA GLU A 86 -9.57 18.23 5.18
C GLU A 86 -9.50 16.71 4.94
N GLN A 87 -8.29 16.17 4.99
CA GLN A 87 -7.98 14.79 4.61
C GLN A 87 -7.09 14.15 5.67
N GLN A 88 -7.26 12.85 5.84
CA GLN A 88 -6.46 12.02 6.72
C GLN A 88 -5.88 10.86 5.91
N MET A 89 -4.70 10.39 6.28
CA MET A 89 -4.02 9.26 5.64
C MET A 89 -3.78 8.14 6.65
N PHE A 90 -4.21 6.94 6.30
CA PHE A 90 -3.86 5.70 6.98
C PHE A 90 -2.83 4.94 6.14
N LEU A 91 -1.76 4.47 6.77
CA LEU A 91 -0.77 3.57 6.16
C LEU A 91 -0.55 2.39 7.11
N GLY A 92 -1.04 1.22 6.76
CA GLY A 92 -0.88 0.00 7.57
C GLY A 92 -0.23 -1.11 6.76
N SER A 93 0.53 -1.98 7.42
CA SER A 93 1.08 -3.18 6.78
C SER A 93 0.52 -4.47 7.38
N PHE A 94 0.44 -5.49 6.54
CA PHE A 94 0.08 -6.84 6.96
C PHE A 94 0.84 -7.87 6.15
N SER A 95 1.19 -8.98 6.79
CA SER A 95 1.91 -10.06 6.14
C SER A 95 0.95 -11.09 5.56
N THR A 96 1.23 -11.52 4.34
CA THR A 96 0.68 -12.74 3.75
C THR A 96 1.78 -13.79 3.65
N PRO A 97 1.46 -15.09 3.50
CA PRO A 97 2.47 -16.08 3.16
C PRO A 97 3.24 -15.77 1.87
N ALA A 98 2.66 -14.98 0.96
CA ALA A 98 3.30 -14.57 -0.29
C ALA A 98 4.33 -13.44 -0.09
N GLU A 99 3.94 -12.34 0.56
CA GLU A 99 4.77 -11.17 0.88
C GLU A 99 4.09 -10.22 1.87
N GLU A 100 4.82 -9.19 2.34
CA GLU A 100 4.27 -8.06 3.08
C GLU A 100 3.53 -7.10 2.14
N LEU A 101 2.31 -6.72 2.52
CA LEU A 101 1.48 -5.76 1.83
C LEU A 101 1.26 -4.51 2.68
N LEU A 102 1.09 -3.38 2.00
CA LEU A 102 0.76 -2.09 2.57
C LEU A 102 -0.60 -1.65 2.06
N LEU A 103 -1.45 -1.14 2.94
CA LEU A 103 -2.63 -0.37 2.57
C LEU A 103 -2.35 1.10 2.85
N LEU A 104 -2.38 1.93 1.80
CA LEU A 104 -2.47 3.39 1.90
C LEU A 104 -3.91 3.82 1.61
N ALA A 105 -4.58 4.44 2.57
CA ALA A 105 -5.93 4.96 2.40
C ALA A 105 -6.01 6.45 2.74
N VAL A 106 -6.74 7.21 1.93
CA VAL A 106 -7.02 8.64 2.19
C VAL A 106 -8.52 8.83 2.33
N PHE A 107 -8.92 9.53 3.38
CA PHE A 107 -10.32 9.77 3.73
C PHE A 107 -10.54 11.16 4.31
N ASP A 108 -11.80 11.61 4.28
CA ASP A 108 -12.26 12.87 4.85
C ASP A 108 -13.33 12.59 5.93
N GLY A 109 -14.11 13.60 6.30
CA GLY A 109 -15.17 13.48 7.31
C GLY A 109 -16.29 12.48 6.99
N ARG A 110 -16.30 11.84 5.81
CA ARG A 110 -17.21 10.74 5.46
C ARG A 110 -16.77 9.40 6.05
N SER A 111 -15.52 9.29 6.53
CA SER A 111 -14.99 8.12 7.21
C SER A 111 -14.33 8.51 8.54
N SER A 112 -13.87 7.52 9.29
CA SER A 112 -13.13 7.73 10.53
C SER A 112 -11.95 6.78 10.62
N PHE A 113 -10.92 7.20 11.36
CA PHE A 113 -9.74 6.37 11.60
C PHE A 113 -10.09 4.99 12.18
N GLY A 114 -10.95 4.94 13.20
CA GLY A 114 -11.35 3.67 13.82
C GLY A 114 -12.08 2.72 12.86
N LEU A 115 -12.90 3.28 11.96
CA LEU A 115 -13.59 2.50 10.94
C LEU A 115 -12.62 1.96 9.89
N VAL A 116 -11.69 2.80 9.42
CA VAL A 116 -10.61 2.40 8.50
C VAL A 116 -9.74 1.31 9.11
N GLN A 117 -9.34 1.46 10.38
CA GLN A 117 -8.53 0.48 11.10
C GLN A 117 -9.26 -0.87 11.24
N LEU A 118 -10.55 -0.86 11.56
CA LEU A 118 -11.36 -2.09 11.66
C LEU A 118 -11.39 -2.84 10.33
N PHE A 119 -11.78 -2.16 9.25
CA PHE A 119 -11.89 -2.82 7.95
C PHE A 119 -10.54 -3.13 7.30
N PHE A 120 -9.46 -2.47 7.73
CA PHE A 120 -8.10 -2.87 7.37
C PHE A 120 -7.78 -4.27 7.92
N GLN A 121 -8.14 -4.56 9.18
CA GLN A 121 -7.96 -5.90 9.76
C GLN A 121 -8.80 -6.95 9.02
N ASP A 122 -10.02 -6.61 8.61
CA ASP A 122 -10.86 -7.48 7.79
C ASP A 122 -10.24 -7.72 6.41
N LEU A 123 -9.75 -6.68 5.74
CA LEU A 123 -9.05 -6.77 4.46
C LEU A 123 -7.84 -7.71 4.58
N ALA A 124 -6.99 -7.49 5.58
CA ALA A 124 -5.80 -8.31 5.82
C ALA A 124 -6.14 -9.79 5.98
N ARG A 125 -7.18 -10.12 6.76
CA ARG A 125 -7.64 -11.51 6.94
C ARG A 125 -8.17 -12.11 5.65
N HIS A 126 -8.96 -11.38 4.88
CA HIS A 126 -9.49 -11.87 3.61
C HIS A 126 -8.38 -12.12 2.59
N VAL A 127 -7.44 -11.18 2.45
CA VAL A 127 -6.32 -11.31 1.49
C VAL A 127 -5.42 -12.49 1.86
N ALA A 128 -5.07 -12.65 3.15
CA ALA A 128 -4.28 -13.79 3.61
C ALA A 128 -4.96 -15.16 3.35
N ALA A 129 -6.29 -15.18 3.24
CA ALA A 129 -7.05 -16.39 2.94
C ALA A 129 -7.14 -16.71 1.44
N LEU A 130 -6.82 -15.77 0.54
CA LEU A 130 -6.91 -15.98 -0.92
C LEU A 130 -5.93 -17.05 -1.40
N PRO A 131 -6.33 -17.98 -2.29
CA PRO A 131 -5.46 -19.06 -2.75
C PRO A 131 -4.14 -18.59 -3.36
N GLY A 132 -4.16 -17.53 -4.17
CA GLY A 132 -2.95 -16.96 -4.79
C GLY A 132 -1.95 -16.41 -3.78
N TRP A 133 -2.42 -16.00 -2.60
CA TRP A 133 -1.65 -15.30 -1.57
C TRP A 133 -1.08 -16.22 -0.48
N ARG A 134 -1.26 -17.55 -0.63
CA ARG A 134 -0.82 -18.57 0.35
C ARG A 134 0.59 -19.13 0.12
N THR A 135 1.25 -18.77 -0.97
CA THR A 135 2.60 -19.27 -1.31
C THR A 135 3.61 -18.15 -1.41
N PRO A 136 4.81 -18.28 -0.77
CA PRO A 136 5.89 -17.30 -0.85
C PRO A 136 6.23 -16.92 -2.28
N ARG A 137 6.30 -15.62 -2.55
CA ARG A 137 6.79 -15.12 -3.84
C ARG A 137 8.31 -14.93 -3.78
N PRO A 138 9.03 -15.19 -4.90
CA PRO A 138 10.41 -14.73 -5.02
C PRO A 138 10.40 -13.22 -4.84
N HIS A 139 11.19 -12.71 -3.89
CA HIS A 139 11.23 -11.29 -3.58
C HIS A 139 11.68 -10.49 -4.81
N THR A 140 10.98 -9.39 -5.09
CA THR A 140 11.48 -8.33 -5.97
C THR A 140 12.78 -7.79 -5.38
N ASP A 141 13.81 -7.64 -6.21
CA ASP A 141 15.12 -7.11 -5.84
C ASP A 141 14.97 -5.75 -5.12
N PRO A 142 15.36 -5.64 -3.82
CA PRO A 142 15.28 -4.40 -3.06
C PRO A 142 16.00 -3.23 -3.74
N ASP A 143 17.12 -3.50 -4.40
CA ASP A 143 17.91 -2.47 -5.08
C ASP A 143 17.20 -1.95 -6.33
N ALA A 144 16.36 -2.78 -6.97
CA ALA A 144 15.56 -2.36 -8.12
C ALA A 144 14.48 -1.36 -7.71
N PHE A 145 13.88 -1.53 -6.53
CA PHE A 145 12.90 -0.59 -6.01
C PHE A 145 13.50 0.77 -5.69
N GLU A 146 14.61 0.82 -4.95
CA GLU A 146 15.25 2.10 -4.59
C GLU A 146 15.59 2.92 -5.85
N ARG A 147 16.07 2.26 -6.90
CA ARG A 147 16.31 2.90 -8.21
C ARG A 147 15.03 3.45 -8.84
N GLU A 148 13.93 2.71 -8.80
CA GLU A 148 12.64 3.11 -9.41
C GLU A 148 11.94 4.22 -8.61
N LEU A 149 12.05 4.18 -7.28
CA LEU A 149 11.60 5.23 -6.36
C LEU A 149 12.35 6.53 -6.65
N GLN A 150 13.68 6.50 -6.66
CA GLN A 150 14.50 7.67 -6.90
C GLN A 150 14.19 8.29 -8.26
N ALA A 151 14.09 7.46 -9.32
CA ALA A 151 13.73 7.92 -10.65
C ALA A 151 12.33 8.56 -10.71
N SER A 152 11.36 8.07 -9.91
CA SER A 152 10.03 8.65 -9.84
C SER A 152 10.03 9.98 -9.08
N LEU A 153 10.76 10.08 -7.96
CA LEU A 153 10.92 11.31 -7.20
C LEU A 153 11.60 12.40 -8.04
N ASP A 154 12.64 12.05 -8.81
CA ASP A 154 13.32 13.00 -9.70
C ASP A 154 12.39 13.52 -10.81
N ARG A 155 11.48 12.69 -11.34
CA ARG A 155 10.48 13.15 -12.32
C ARG A 155 9.42 14.08 -11.72
N LEU A 156 9.07 13.88 -10.45
CA LEU A 156 7.98 14.60 -9.79
C LEU A 156 8.44 15.87 -9.10
N PHE A 157 9.65 15.87 -8.55
CA PHE A 157 10.19 16.91 -7.69
C PHE A 157 11.58 17.39 -8.12
N GLY A 158 12.14 16.85 -9.21
CA GLY A 158 13.38 17.34 -9.80
C GLY A 158 13.25 18.79 -10.28
N PRO A 159 14.38 19.49 -10.48
CA PRO A 159 14.36 20.87 -10.94
C PRO A 159 13.55 20.98 -12.23
N ALA A 160 12.57 21.89 -12.25
CA ALA A 160 11.85 22.24 -13.46
C ALA A 160 12.88 22.81 -14.45
N ALA A 161 13.09 22.10 -15.56
CA ALA A 161 13.89 22.59 -16.68
C ALA A 161 13.25 23.86 -17.28
#